data_AF-A0A7L2YAT4-F1
#
_entry.id   AF-A0A7L2YAT4-F1
#
_cell.length_a   1.000
_cell.length_b   1.000
_cell.length_c   1.000
_cell.angle_alpha   90.00
_cell.angle_beta   90.00
_cell.angle_gamma   90.00
#
_symmetry.space_group_name_H-M   'P 1'
#
loop_
_entity.id
_entity.type
_entity.pdbx_description
1 polymer ?
#
loop_
_entity_poly.entity_id
_entity_poly.type
_entity_poly.pdbx_seq_one_letter_code
_entity_poly.pdbx_strand_id
1 'polypeptide(L)'
;PPPELWASFRGRRMGGRELLLPHGYRGVLLQEEEPPTSNEGDPQDRWVTVTGTFDAIKDWEADVAPPPGGGLAMALQWGPLAHAVSPP
;
A
#
# COMPACT_ATOMS: atom_id res chain seq x y z
N PRO A 1 -11.36 1.40 18.49
CA PRO A 1 -10.11 0.91 17.86
C PRO A 1 -10.48 -0.18 16.86
N PRO A 2 -9.85 -0.25 15.67
CA PRO A 2 -10.11 -1.35 14.75
C PRO A 2 -9.80 -2.69 15.43
N PRO A 3 -10.60 -3.75 15.17
CA PRO A 3 -10.42 -5.04 15.82
C PRO A 3 -9.03 -5.62 15.49
N GLU A 4 -8.39 -6.23 16.50
CA GLU A 4 -7.15 -6.96 16.28
C GLU A 4 -7.42 -8.23 15.48
N LEU A 5 -6.63 -8.44 14.43
CA LEU A 5 -6.67 -9.61 13.57
C LEU A 5 -5.62 -10.62 14.03
N TRP A 6 -5.90 -11.91 13.88
CA TRP A 6 -4.97 -12.98 14.21
C TRP A 6 -4.88 -13.99 13.08
N ALA A 7 -3.66 -14.42 12.76
CA ALA A 7 -3.39 -15.44 11.75
C ALA A 7 -2.14 -16.26 12.12
N SER A 8 -1.83 -17.26 11.30
CA SER A 8 -0.57 -18.00 11.38
C SER A 8 0.13 -17.96 10.02
N PHE A 9 1.44 -17.71 10.03
CA PHE A 9 2.28 -17.76 8.84
C PHE A 9 3.49 -18.64 9.12
N ARG A 10 3.63 -19.73 8.36
CA ARG A 10 4.69 -20.75 8.55
C ARG A 10 4.77 -21.27 9.99
N GLY A 11 3.62 -21.45 10.64
CA GLY A 11 3.53 -21.94 12.02
C GLY A 11 3.80 -20.88 13.10
N ARG A 12 4.05 -19.62 12.73
CA ARG A 12 4.23 -18.51 13.67
C ARG A 12 2.96 -17.69 13.79
N ARG A 13 2.60 -17.28 15.01
CA ARG A 13 1.44 -16.42 15.24
C ARG A 13 1.73 -15.01 14.72
N MET A 14 0.74 -14.43 14.06
CA MET A 14 0.80 -13.07 13.52
C MET A 14 -0.36 -12.27 14.11
N GLY A 15 -0.06 -11.11 14.68
CA GLY A 15 -1.05 -10.11 15.04
C GLY A 15 -1.17 -9.10 13.91
N GLY A 16 -2.40 -8.68 13.61
CA GLY A 16 -2.67 -7.81 12.48
C GLY A 16 -3.59 -6.65 12.81
N ARG A 17 -3.48 -5.59 12.02
CA ARG A 17 -4.40 -4.46 12.03
C ARG A 17 -4.76 -4.05 10.61
N GLU A 18 -6.05 -3.81 10.40
CA GLU A 18 -6.54 -3.19 9.18
C GLU A 18 -6.31 -1.68 9.21
N LEU A 19 -5.66 -1.17 8.18
CA LEU A 19 -5.36 0.24 7.94
C LEU A 19 -6.11 0.67 6.68
N LEU A 20 -7.09 1.55 6.86
CA LEU A 20 -7.76 2.19 5.73
C LEU A 20 -6.81 3.19 5.07
N LEU A 21 -6.88 3.33 3.75
CA LEU A 21 -6.15 4.39 3.07
C LEU A 21 -6.72 5.77 3.43
N PRO A 22 -5.91 6.84 3.40
CA PRO A 22 -6.39 8.18 3.67
C PRO A 22 -7.52 8.57 2.70
N HIS A 23 -8.45 9.39 3.17
CA HIS A 23 -9.57 9.85 2.35
C HIS A 23 -9.08 10.52 1.06
N GLY A 24 -9.67 10.14 -0.08
CA GLY A 24 -9.27 10.64 -1.40
C GLY A 24 -8.10 9.88 -2.04
N TYR A 25 -7.51 8.89 -1.35
CA TYR A 25 -6.46 8.04 -1.89
C TYR A 25 -7.00 6.65 -2.21
N ARG A 26 -6.41 6.03 -3.24
CA ARG A 26 -6.64 4.63 -3.62
C ARG A 26 -5.31 3.95 -3.87
N GLY A 27 -5.18 2.72 -3.40
CA GLY A 27 -4.03 1.88 -3.63
C GLY A 27 -4.13 1.23 -5.00
N VAL A 28 -3.01 1.15 -5.70
CA VAL A 28 -2.89 0.49 -7.01
C VAL A 28 -1.80 -0.58 -6.95
N LEU A 29 -2.04 -1.71 -7.60
CA LEU A 29 -1.03 -2.71 -7.87
C LEU A 29 -0.51 -2.49 -9.29
N LEU A 30 0.79 -2.25 -9.40
CA LEU A 30 1.49 -2.04 -10.67
C LEU A 30 2.32 -3.27 -10.99
N GLN A 31 2.25 -3.71 -12.24
CA GLN A 31 3.10 -4.76 -12.78
C GLN A 31 3.91 -4.21 -13.94
N GLU A 32 5.22 -4.43 -13.95
CA GLU A 32 6.07 -4.11 -15.10
C GLU A 32 5.71 -5.00 -16.29
N GLU A 33 5.62 -4.39 -17.47
CA GLU A 33 5.31 -5.05 -18.72
C GLU A 33 6.39 -4.74 -19.77
N GLU A 34 6.50 -5.63 -20.75
CA GLU A 34 7.27 -5.33 -21.96
C GLU A 34 6.59 -4.22 -22.76
N PRO A 35 7.36 -3.42 -23.51
CA PRO A 35 6.79 -2.39 -24.36
C PRO A 35 5.76 -2.99 -25.31
N PRO A 36 4.58 -2.37 -25.47
CA PRO A 36 3.61 -2.85 -26.44
C PRO A 36 4.25 -2.82 -27.83
N THR A 37 4.11 -3.93 -28.57
CA THR A 37 4.75 -4.17 -29.88
C THR A 37 4.41 -3.13 -30.95
N SER A 38 3.39 -2.30 -30.70
CA SER A 38 2.92 -1.22 -31.57
C SER A 38 3.59 0.13 -31.35
N ASN A 39 4.40 0.30 -30.29
CA ASN A 39 5.00 1.59 -29.97
C ASN A 39 6.45 1.70 -30.47
N GLU A 40 6.67 2.60 -31.43
CA GLU A 40 7.98 3.21 -31.70
C GLU A 40 8.30 4.22 -30.56
N GLY A 41 8.38 3.73 -29.33
CA GLY A 41 8.80 4.51 -28.16
C GLY A 41 10.32 4.46 -27.98
N ASP A 42 10.86 5.32 -27.11
CA ASP A 42 12.25 5.19 -26.71
C ASP A 42 12.45 3.79 -26.08
N PRO A 43 13.44 2.98 -26.53
CA PRO A 43 13.72 1.68 -25.94
C PRO A 43 14.07 1.73 -24.43
N GLN A 44 14.24 2.92 -23.86
CA GLN A 44 14.44 3.14 -22.43
C GLN A 44 13.13 3.35 -21.63
N ASP A 45 11.98 3.51 -22.29
CA ASP A 45 10.68 3.67 -21.63
C ASP A 45 10.23 2.37 -20.96
N ARG A 46 9.97 2.43 -19.65
CA ARG A 46 9.40 1.32 -18.88
C ARG A 46 7.88 1.39 -18.87
N TRP A 47 7.25 0.25 -19.10
CA TRP A 47 5.79 0.14 -19.11
C TRP A 47 5.32 -0.55 -17.84
N VAL A 48 4.27 0.00 -17.25
CA VAL A 48 3.60 -0.62 -16.11
C VAL A 48 2.10 -0.59 -16.33
N THR A 49 1.43 -1.67 -15.94
CA THR A 49 -0.03 -1.79 -16.02
C THR A 49 -0.61 -1.91 -14.62
N VAL A 50 -1.77 -1.27 -14.41
CA VAL A 50 -2.54 -1.42 -13.18
C VAL A 50 -3.28 -2.76 -13.22
N THR A 51 -2.89 -3.68 -12.35
CA THR A 51 -3.48 -5.03 -12.28
C THR A 51 -4.56 -5.15 -11.22
N GLY A 52 -4.67 -4.16 -10.32
CA GLY A 52 -5.69 -4.15 -9.29
C GLY A 52 -5.66 -2.89 -8.44
N THR A 53 -6.68 -2.75 -7.60
CA THR A 53 -6.84 -1.63 -6.68
C THR A 53 -7.24 -2.11 -5.29
N PHE A 54 -6.89 -1.35 -4.26
CA PHE A 54 -7.29 -1.63 -2.89
C PHE A 54 -7.57 -0.34 -2.11
N ASP A 55 -8.45 -0.43 -1.12
CA ASP A 55 -8.83 0.70 -0.26
C ASP A 55 -8.32 0.54 1.19
N ALA A 56 -7.73 -0.61 1.53
CA ALA A 56 -7.17 -0.91 2.85
C ALA A 56 -5.98 -1.89 2.76
N ILE A 57 -5.08 -1.81 3.75
CA ILE A 57 -3.94 -2.71 3.95
C ILE A 57 -4.09 -3.42 5.30
N LYS A 58 -3.85 -4.73 5.34
CA LYS A 58 -3.70 -5.44 6.62
C LYS A 58 -2.22 -5.50 6.97
N ASP A 59 -1.83 -4.73 7.97
CA ASP A 59 -0.46 -4.69 8.49
C ASP A 59 -0.29 -5.80 9.53
N TRP A 60 0.77 -6.60 9.42
CA TRP A 60 0.97 -7.81 10.22
C TRP A 60 2.35 -7.81 10.86
N GLU A 61 2.39 -8.16 12.15
CA GLU A 61 3.61 -8.29 12.93
C GLU A 61 3.62 -9.61 13.71
N ALA A 62 4.81 -10.07 14.10
CA ALA A 62 4.98 -11.35 14.79
C ALA A 62 4.45 -11.24 16.23
N ASP A 63 3.57 -12.16 16.60
CA ASP A 63 3.01 -12.35 17.95
C ASP A 63 2.18 -11.18 18.54
N VAL A 64 2.31 -9.97 18.00
CA VAL A 64 1.60 -8.75 18.43
C VAL A 64 1.05 -8.01 17.21
N ALA A 65 -0.07 -7.29 17.38
CA ALA A 65 -0.58 -6.40 16.35
C ALA A 65 0.25 -5.09 16.31
N PRO A 66 0.57 -4.55 15.12
CA PRO A 66 1.28 -3.27 15.02
C PRO A 66 0.58 -2.16 15.82
N PRO A 67 1.28 -1.16 16.39
CA PRO A 67 0.65 -0.07 17.14
C PRO A 67 -0.12 0.91 16.23
N PRO A 68 -1.16 1.62 16.72
CA PRO A 68 -2.07 2.37 15.83
C PRO A 68 -1.44 3.55 15.09
N GLY A 69 -0.35 4.10 15.61
CA GLY A 69 0.34 5.26 15.04
C GLY A 69 1.82 5.00 14.73
N GLY A 70 2.25 3.75 14.63
CA GLY A 70 3.62 3.40 14.27
C GLY A 70 3.74 2.93 12.83
N GLY A 71 4.98 2.83 12.34
CA GLY A 71 5.31 2.18 11.06
C GLY A 71 4.46 2.65 9.89
N LEU A 72 3.79 1.70 9.22
CA LEU A 72 2.98 1.96 8.03
C LEU A 72 1.81 2.92 8.30
N ALA A 73 1.19 2.85 9.48
CA ALA A 73 0.08 3.73 9.83
C ALA A 73 0.48 5.21 9.84
N MET A 74 1.71 5.51 10.31
CA MET A 74 2.28 6.85 10.29
C MET A 74 2.69 7.27 8.87
N ALA A 75 3.27 6.36 8.09
CA ALA A 75 3.66 6.63 6.70
C ALA A 75 2.44 6.99 5.82
N LEU A 76 1.30 6.34 6.01
CA LEU A 76 0.06 6.67 5.30
C LEU A 76 -0.43 8.10 5.56
N GLN A 77 -0.05 8.73 6.67
CA GLN A 77 -0.38 10.14 6.94
C GLN A 77 0.41 11.12 6.08
N TRP A 78 1.49 10.68 5.42
CA TRP A 78 2.30 11.56 4.59
C TRP A 78 1.54 12.13 3.40
N GLY A 79 0.63 11.36 2.77
CA GLY A 79 -0.15 11.83 1.63
C GLY A 79 -0.94 13.11 1.95
N PRO A 80 -1.86 13.07 2.93
CA PRO A 80 -2.60 14.25 3.38
C PRO A 80 -1.70 15.42 3.83
N LEU A 81 -0.59 15.13 4.52
CA LEU A 81 0.36 16.16 4.95
C LEU A 81 1.04 16.84 3.75
N ALA A 82 1.51 16.07 2.78
CA ALA A 82 2.13 16.56 1.55
C ALA A 82 1.16 17.45 0.76
N HIS A 83 -0.11 17.05 0.68
CA HIS A 83 -1.15 17.85 0.02
C HIS A 83 -1.38 19.20 0.71
N ALA A 84 -1.29 19.25 2.05
CA ALA A 84 -1.47 20.48 2.81
C ALA A 84 -0.29 21.46 2.68
N VAL A 85 0.95 20.96 2.54
CA VAL A 85 2.17 21.80 2.46
C VAL A 85 2.54 22.21 1.04
N SER A 86 2.03 21.48 0.03
CA SER A 86 2.25 21.76 -1.39
C SER A 86 0.94 22.21 -2.05
N PRO A 87 0.42 23.41 -1.73
CA PRO A 87 -0.68 23.98 -2.50
C PRO A 87 -0.25 24.19 -3.96
N PRO A 88 -1.22 24.21 -4.90
CA PRO A 88 -0.95 24.32 -6.33
C PRO A 88 -0.13 25.54 -6.73
#